data_AF-A0A6A8A820-F1
#
_entry.id   AF-A0A6A8A820-F1
#
_cell.length_a   1.000
_cell.length_b   1.000
_cell.length_c   1.000
_cell.angle_alpha   90.00
_cell.angle_beta   90.00
_cell.angle_gamma   90.00
#
_symmetry.space_group_name_H-M   'P 1'
#
loop_
_entity.id
_entity.type
_entity.pdbx_description
1 polymer ?
#
loop_
_entity_poly.entity_id
_entity_poly.type
_entity_poly.pdbx_seq_one_letter_code
_entity_poly.pdbx_strand_id
1 'polypeptide(L)'
;MNLSDDARSILVFAAYHELTSGEPVKEVVLDDGAGHKASGKGQEELIEAGLIRINSDRAHITEDGEQVLVEILNAIRQATGD
;
A
#
# COMPACT_ATOMS: atom_id res chain seq x y z
N MET A 1 14.56 3.26 3.09
CA MET A 1 14.10 2.10 2.31
C MET A 1 14.15 2.46 0.83
N ASN A 2 14.65 1.59 -0.05
CA ASN A 2 14.70 1.87 -1.49
C ASN A 2 13.74 0.95 -2.22
N LEU A 3 12.44 1.28 -2.17
CA LEU A 3 11.39 0.55 -2.88
C LEU A 3 11.34 0.94 -4.36
N SER A 4 10.98 0.00 -5.23
CA SER A 4 10.68 0.29 -6.62
C SER A 4 9.30 0.94 -6.78
N ASP A 5 9.01 1.46 -7.98
CA ASP A 5 7.68 2.02 -8.28
C ASP A 5 6.59 0.93 -8.27
N ASP A 6 6.96 -0.33 -8.53
CA ASP A 6 6.05 -1.48 -8.38
C ASP A 6 5.58 -1.61 -6.93
N ALA A 7 6.50 -1.56 -5.96
CA ALA A 7 6.15 -1.60 -4.53
C ALA A 7 5.41 -0.33 -4.09
N ARG A 8 5.85 0.85 -4.55
CA ARG A 8 5.17 2.12 -4.25
C ARG A 8 3.73 2.12 -4.76
N SER A 9 3.46 1.54 -5.93
CA SER A 9 2.11 1.52 -6.52
C SER A 9 1.09 0.83 -5.61
N ILE A 10 1.50 -0.20 -4.88
CA ILE A 10 0.64 -0.93 -3.92
C ILE A 10 0.30 -0.04 -2.72
N LEU A 11 1.28 0.70 -2.18
CA LEU A 11 1.07 1.65 -1.08
C LEU A 11 0.21 2.85 -1.53
N VAL A 12 0.41 3.34 -2.75
CA VAL A 12 -0.42 4.41 -3.34
C VAL A 12 -1.86 3.95 -3.53
N PHE A 13 -2.07 2.69 -3.94
CA PHE A 13 -3.41 2.12 -4.04
C PHE A 13 -4.11 2.04 -2.67
N ALA A 14 -3.39 1.65 -1.61
CA ALA A 14 -3.90 1.71 -0.24
C ALA A 14 -4.26 3.16 0.16
N ALA A 15 -3.38 4.13 -0.12
CA ALA A 15 -3.61 5.53 0.19
C ALA A 15 -4.84 6.11 -0.53
N TYR A 16 -5.03 5.75 -1.80
CA TYR A 16 -6.22 6.10 -2.57
C TYR A 16 -7.50 5.60 -1.88
N HIS A 17 -7.52 4.35 -1.42
CA HIS A 17 -8.68 3.78 -0.73
C HIS A 17 -8.95 4.46 0.62
N GLU A 18 -7.92 4.81 1.37
CA GLU A 18 -8.08 5.54 2.63
C GLU A 18 -8.62 6.96 2.40
N LEU A 19 -8.07 7.70 1.42
CA LEU A 19 -8.54 9.04 1.07
C LEU A 19 -10.00 9.05 0.61
N THR A 20 -10.44 8.01 -0.09
CA THR A 20 -11.81 7.91 -0.61
C THR A 20 -12.81 7.42 0.42
N SER A 21 -12.42 6.52 1.32
CA SER A 21 -13.31 5.97 2.34
C SER A 21 -13.33 6.79 3.64
N GLY A 22 -12.26 7.52 3.95
CA GLY A 22 -12.04 8.17 5.24
C GLY A 22 -11.65 7.23 6.37
N GLU A 23 -11.50 5.92 6.09
CA GLU A 23 -11.22 4.89 7.08
C GLU A 23 -9.82 4.29 6.90
N PRO A 24 -9.10 3.96 7.99
CA PRO A 24 -7.78 3.36 7.92
C PRO A 24 -7.76 2.06 7.12
N VAL A 25 -6.87 1.95 6.13
CA VAL A 25 -6.71 0.73 5.34
C VAL A 25 -5.80 -0.26 6.07
N LYS A 26 -6.32 -1.47 6.33
CA LYS A 26 -5.57 -2.58 6.97
C LYS A 26 -5.19 -3.69 5.99
N GLU A 27 -5.87 -3.76 4.86
CA GLU A 27 -5.69 -4.79 3.86
C GLU A 27 -5.81 -4.22 2.45
N VAL A 28 -5.03 -4.79 1.54
CA VAL A 28 -5.04 -4.46 0.12
C VAL A 28 -5.30 -5.72 -0.70
N VAL A 29 -6.24 -5.66 -1.64
CA VAL A 29 -6.46 -6.73 -2.61
C VAL A 29 -5.32 -6.70 -3.64
N LEU A 30 -4.60 -7.80 -3.78
CA LEU A 30 -3.45 -7.91 -4.68
C LEU A 30 -3.82 -8.45 -6.06
N ASP A 31 -4.94 -9.15 -6.16
CA ASP A 31 -5.49 -9.71 -7.39
C ASP A 31 -7.00 -9.52 -7.34
N ASP A 32 -7.54 -8.63 -8.16
CA ASP A 32 -8.97 -8.31 -8.12
C ASP A 32 -9.84 -9.33 -8.88
N GLY A 33 -9.22 -10.32 -9.53
CA GLY A 33 -9.90 -11.31 -10.37
C GLY A 33 -10.52 -10.72 -11.66
N ALA A 34 -10.36 -9.41 -11.90
CA ALA A 34 -10.82 -8.69 -13.09
C ALA A 34 -9.67 -8.37 -14.06
N GLY A 35 -8.46 -8.86 -13.77
CA GLY A 35 -7.26 -8.70 -14.59
C GLY A 35 -6.26 -7.69 -14.04
N HIS A 36 -6.55 -7.00 -12.93
CA HIS A 36 -5.57 -6.16 -12.26
C HIS A 36 -4.90 -6.95 -11.15
N LYS A 37 -3.57 -7.05 -11.26
CA LYS A 37 -2.73 -7.71 -10.28
C LYS A 37 -1.57 -6.82 -9.89
N ALA A 38 -1.36 -6.66 -8.60
CA ALA A 38 -0.18 -6.01 -8.06
C ALA A 38 1.08 -6.74 -8.55
N SER A 39 2.14 -5.99 -8.88
CA SER A 39 3.41 -6.58 -9.31
C SER A 39 3.94 -7.57 -8.27
N GLY A 40 4.28 -8.79 -8.69
CA GLY A 40 4.87 -9.81 -7.82
C GLY A 40 6.19 -9.33 -7.21
N LYS A 41 7.00 -8.59 -7.97
CA LYS A 41 8.23 -7.97 -7.46
C LYS A 41 7.93 -6.92 -6.38
N GLY A 42 6.92 -6.08 -6.61
CA GLY A 42 6.50 -5.08 -5.62
C GLY A 42 6.00 -5.73 -4.32
N GLN A 43 5.29 -6.85 -4.44
CA GLN A 43 4.85 -7.65 -3.29
C GLN A 43 6.04 -8.19 -2.48
N GLU A 44 7.02 -8.79 -3.15
CA GLU A 44 8.25 -9.32 -2.51
C GLU A 44 9.02 -8.22 -1.78
N GLU A 45 9.25 -7.06 -2.43
CA GLU A 45 9.94 -5.92 -1.82
C GLU A 45 9.24 -5.43 -0.54
N LEU A 46 7.90 -5.37 -0.53
CA LEU A 46 7.14 -4.95 0.65
C LEU A 46 7.15 -6.00 1.76
N ILE A 47 7.21 -7.30 1.43
CA ILE A 47 7.37 -8.39 2.41
C ILE A 47 8.78 -8.31 3.03
N GLU A 48 9.83 -8.21 2.20
CA GLU A 48 11.22 -8.11 2.67
C GLU A 48 11.45 -6.87 3.53
N ALA A 49 10.78 -5.78 3.20
CA ALA A 49 10.77 -4.55 3.99
C ALA A 49 9.95 -4.65 5.29
N GLY A 50 9.23 -5.75 5.52
CA GLY A 50 8.38 -5.97 6.69
C GLY A 50 7.10 -5.14 6.69
N LEU A 51 6.73 -4.50 5.57
CA LEU A 51 5.60 -3.58 5.51
C LEU A 51 4.26 -4.28 5.32
N ILE A 52 4.25 -5.46 4.69
CA ILE A 52 3.03 -6.25 4.48
C ILE A 52 3.25 -7.73 4.84
N ARG A 53 2.14 -8.43 5.03
CA ARG A 53 2.06 -9.90 5.07
C ARG A 53 0.98 -10.36 4.10
N ILE A 54 1.32 -11.29 3.21
CA ILE A 54 0.34 -11.81 2.25
C ILE A 54 -0.38 -13.02 2.85
N ASN A 55 -1.70 -12.95 2.82
CA ASN A 55 -2.59 -14.08 3.05
C ASN A 55 -3.48 -14.26 1.82
N SER A 56 -3.22 -15.31 1.05
CA SER A 56 -3.95 -15.63 -0.18
C SER A 56 -3.87 -14.48 -1.21
N ASP A 57 -5.00 -13.84 -1.52
CA ASP A 57 -5.15 -12.76 -2.49
C ASP A 57 -5.04 -11.35 -1.86
N ARG A 58 -4.76 -11.27 -0.56
CA ARG A 58 -4.71 -10.03 0.20
C ARG A 58 -3.36 -9.81 0.86
N ALA A 59 -2.92 -8.55 0.87
CA ALA A 59 -1.82 -8.08 1.71
C ALA A 59 -2.39 -7.41 2.96
N HIS A 60 -2.10 -7.93 4.13
CA HIS A 60 -2.29 -7.23 5.40
C HIS A 60 -1.15 -6.23 5.58
N ILE A 61 -1.50 -4.98 5.87
CA ILE A 61 -0.53 -3.93 6.20
C ILE A 61 -0.09 -4.16 7.64
N THR A 62 1.22 -4.17 7.88
CA THR A 62 1.79 -4.28 9.24
C THR A 62 1.77 -2.93 9.94
N GLU A 63 2.07 -2.90 11.24
CA GLU A 63 2.22 -1.64 11.98
C GLU A 63 3.27 -0.70 11.35
N ASP A 64 4.38 -1.23 10.83
CA ASP A 64 5.40 -0.45 10.10
C ASP A 64 4.88 0.01 8.74
N GLY A 65 4.09 -0.82 8.05
CA GLY A 65 3.41 -0.47 6.81
C GLY A 65 2.41 0.67 6.99
N GLU A 66 1.66 0.67 8.09
CA GLU A 66 0.71 1.72 8.43
C GLU A 66 1.41 3.06 8.69
N GLN A 67 2.56 3.04 9.38
CA GLN A 67 3.37 4.26 9.57
C GLN A 67 3.84 4.85 8.24
N VAL A 68 4.30 4.00 7.32
CA VAL A 68 4.66 4.43 5.96
C VAL A 68 3.44 4.98 5.20
N LEU A 69 2.28 4.34 5.34
CA LEU A 69 1.05 4.81 4.70
C LEU A 69 0.62 6.20 5.22
N VAL A 70 0.74 6.44 6.54
CA VAL A 70 0.50 7.75 7.14
C VAL A 70 1.44 8.81 6.59
N GLU A 71 2.73 8.51 6.44
CA GLU A 71 3.70 9.42 5.82
C GLU A 71 3.32 9.78 4.38
N ILE A 72 2.87 8.79 3.59
CA ILE A 72 2.40 8.99 2.22
C ILE A 72 1.16 9.89 2.18
N LEU A 73 0.17 9.63 3.02
CA LEU A 73 -1.05 10.42 3.12
C LEU A 73 -0.75 11.87 3.52
N ASN A 74 0.15 12.06 4.49
CA ASN A 74 0.59 13.39 4.91
C ASN A 74 1.32 14.12 3.77
N ALA A 75 2.17 13.43 3.01
CA ALA A 75 2.85 14.03 1.86
C ALA A 75 1.86 14.46 0.76
N ILE A 76 0.83 13.66 0.49
CA ILE A 76 -0.25 14.01 -0.45
C ILE A 76 -0.98 15.27 0.03
N ARG A 77 -1.42 15.30 1.30
CA ARG A 77 -2.14 16.43 1.90
C ARG A 77 -1.32 17.72 1.84
N GLN A 78 -0.06 17.66 2.25
CA GLN A 78 0.86 18.80 2.18
C GLN A 78 1.05 19.31 0.75
N ALA A 79 1.15 18.40 -0.24
CA ALA A 79 1.27 18.79 -1.64
C ALA A 79 -0.01 19.44 -2.20
N THR A 80 -1.17 19.17 -1.61
CA THR A 80 -2.48 19.71 -2.02
C THR A 80 -2.98 20.88 -1.19
N GLY A 81 -2.22 21.31 -0.17
CA GLY A 81 -2.55 22.49 0.65
C GLY A 81 -3.51 22.24 1.81
N ASP A 82 -3.56 21.00 2.29
CA ASP A 82 -4.11 20.66 3.63
C ASP A 82 -3.07 20.93 4.73
#